data_AF-A0A2D8NK47-F1
#
_entry.id   AF-A0A2D8NK47-F1
#
_cell.length_a   1.000
_cell.length_b   1.000
_cell.length_c   1.000
_cell.angle_alpha   90.00
_cell.angle_beta   90.00
_cell.angle_gamma   90.00
#
_symmetry.space_group_name_H-M   'P 1'
#
loop_
_entity.id
_entity.type
_entity.pdbx_description
1 polymer ?
#
loop_
_entity_poly.entity_id
_entity_poly.type
_entity_poly.pdbx_seq_one_letter_code
_entity_poly.pdbx_strand_id
1 'polypeptide(L)' 'MTFPARYPGRCAAADCDDAIDPGDIVEYVDEQLVHEGCRPAPTVERAPRPVCPECFTETALNGACACP' A
#
# COMPACT_ATOMS: atom_id res chain seq x y z
N MET A 1 -5.35 15.27 9.91
CA MET A 1 -6.67 15.96 9.78
C MET A 1 -7.68 14.85 9.57
N THR A 2 -8.69 14.74 10.44
CA THR A 2 -9.65 13.63 10.41
C THR A 2 -10.94 13.99 9.67
N PHE A 3 -11.59 13.00 9.07
CA PHE A 3 -12.85 13.16 8.34
C PHE A 3 -13.65 11.85 8.33
N PRO A 4 -14.99 11.89 8.15
CA PRO A 4 -15.78 10.68 8.00
C PRO A 4 -15.55 10.04 6.61
N ALA A 5 -15.26 8.75 6.60
CA ALA A 5 -15.12 7.96 5.39
C ALA A 5 -16.43 7.99 4.57
N ARG A 6 -16.31 8.18 3.25
CA ARG A 6 -17.46 8.19 2.34
C ARG A 6 -17.63 6.88 1.59
N TYR A 7 -16.56 6.10 1.52
CA TYR A 7 -16.47 4.87 0.76
C TYR A 7 -15.83 3.80 1.63
N PRO A 8 -16.21 2.52 1.44
CA PRO A 8 -15.57 1.43 2.14
C PRO A 8 -14.10 1.33 1.72
N GLY A 9 -13.26 0.97 2.66
CA GLY A 9 -11.81 0.83 2.48
C GLY A 9 -11.22 -0.15 3.48
N ARG A 10 -9.90 -0.15 3.58
CA ARG A 10 -9.16 -0.93 4.57
C ARG A 10 -8.14 -0.04 5.25
N CYS A 11 -8.04 -0.17 6.56
CA CYS A 11 -7.05 0.58 7.33
C CYS A 11 -5.64 0.20 6.87
N ALA A 12 -4.79 1.19 6.58
CA ALA A 12 -3.40 0.96 6.19
C ALA A 12 -2.45 0.79 7.40
N ALA A 13 -3.00 0.66 8.61
CA ALA A 13 -2.19 0.56 9.82
C ALA A 13 -1.60 -0.83 9.99
N ALA A 14 -0.37 -0.92 10.51
CA ALA A 14 0.29 -2.22 10.72
C ALA A 14 -0.40 -3.06 11.80
N ASP A 15 -1.09 -2.41 12.73
CA ASP A 15 -1.75 -2.97 13.91
C ASP A 15 -3.28 -3.00 13.81
N CYS A 16 -3.86 -2.58 12.68
CA CYS A 16 -5.29 -2.64 12.42
C CYS A 16 -5.56 -3.24 11.04
N ASP A 17 -6.21 -4.40 11.01
CA ASP A 17 -6.62 -5.10 9.78
C ASP A 17 -8.12 -4.90 9.48
N ASP A 18 -8.78 -4.04 10.25
CA ASP A 18 -10.21 -3.79 10.13
C ASP A 18 -10.57 -3.04 8.84
N ALA A 19 -11.78 -3.30 8.37
CA ALA A 19 -12.38 -2.53 7.28
C ALA A 19 -12.68 -1.11 7.76
N ILE A 20 -12.56 -0.16 6.85
CA ILE A 20 -13.09 1.20 7.02
C ILE A 20 -14.48 1.18 6.39
N ASP A 21 -15.51 1.45 7.17
CA ASP A 21 -16.88 1.59 6.68
C ASP A 21 -17.27 3.07 6.47
N PRO A 22 -18.23 3.37 5.57
CA PRO A 22 -18.73 4.72 5.42
C PRO A 22 -19.28 5.28 6.75
N GLY A 23 -18.76 6.42 7.18
CA GLY A 23 -19.07 7.05 8.46
C GLY A 23 -17.95 6.96 9.49
N ASP A 24 -17.01 6.02 9.34
CA ASP A 24 -15.86 5.89 10.24
C ASP A 24 -14.95 7.11 10.18
N ILE A 25 -14.39 7.49 11.32
CA ILE A 25 -13.45 8.62 11.39
C ILE A 25 -12.07 8.14 10.98
N VAL A 26 -11.57 8.72 9.89
CA VAL A 26 -10.29 8.36 9.27
C VAL A 26 -9.44 9.60 9.04
N GLU A 27 -8.16 9.40 8.81
CA GLU A 27 -7.23 10.42 8.37
C GLU A 27 -6.24 9.89 7.34
N TYR A 28 -5.66 10.82 6.57
CA TYR A 28 -4.52 10.52 5.71
C TYR A 28 -3.22 10.82 6.44
N VAL A 29 -2.36 9.82 6.57
CA VAL A 29 -0.99 9.92 7.11
C VAL A 29 -0.06 9.28 6.08
N ASP A 30 0.96 10.01 5.63
CA ASP A 30 1.92 9.55 4.61
C ASP A 30 1.24 8.98 3.35
N GLU A 31 0.21 9.68 2.86
CA GLU A 31 -0.61 9.28 1.69
C GLU A 31 -1.41 7.97 1.88
N GLN A 32 -1.42 7.42 3.09
CA GLN A 32 -2.17 6.21 3.46
C GLN A 32 -3.40 6.56 4.30
N LEU A 33 -4.52 5.88 4.02
CA LEU A 33 -5.76 6.06 4.77
C LEU A 33 -5.77 5.17 6.01
N VAL A 34 -5.92 5.77 7.19
CA VAL A 34 -5.96 5.07 8.47
C VAL A 34 -7.15 5.53 9.31
N HIS A 35 -7.61 4.71 10.25
CA HIS A 35 -8.55 5.16 11.28
C HIS A 35 -7.90 6.23 12.16
N GLU A 36 -8.72 7.08 12.77
CA GLU A 36 -8.22 8.04 13.76
C GLU A 36 -7.41 7.34 14.87
N GLY A 37 -6.16 7.75 15.06
CA GLY A 37 -5.27 7.22 16.09
C GLY A 37 -4.50 5.96 15.69
N CYS A 38 -4.80 5.35 14.54
CA CYS A 38 -3.99 4.27 13.99
C CYS A 38 -2.70 4.80 13.35
N ARG A 39 -1.62 4.01 13.40
CA ARG A 39 -0.35 4.36 12.77
C ARG A 39 -0.16 3.59 11.46
N PRO A 40 0.05 4.28 10.33
CA PRO A 40 0.24 3.60 9.07
C PRO A 40 1.44 2.65 9.14
N ALA A 41 1.35 1.54 8.42
CA ALA A 41 2.50 0.70 8.19
C ALA A 41 3.58 1.51 7.44
N PRO A 42 4.87 1.32 7.78
CA PRO A 42 5.93 1.96 7.02
C PRO A 42 5.81 1.52 5.56
N THR A 43 5.79 2.48 4.64
CA THR A 43 5.87 2.21 3.21
C THR A 43 7.22 1.55 2.93
N VAL A 44 7.23 0.23 2.80
CA VAL A 44 8.42 -0.46 2.34
C VAL A 44 8.50 -0.22 0.84
N GLU A 45 9.23 0.82 0.44
CA GLU A 45 9.62 0.97 -0.96
C GLU A 45 10.27 -0.35 -1.38
N ARG A 46 9.64 -1.02 -2.33
CA ARG A 46 10.14 -2.30 -2.81
C ARG A 46 11.47 -2.02 -3.49
N ALA A 47 12.54 -2.67 -3.00
CA ALA A 47 13.85 -2.55 -3.62
C ALA A 47 13.73 -2.82 -5.13
N PRO A 48 14.37 -1.99 -5.99
CA PRO A 48 14.35 -2.20 -7.43
C PRO A 48 14.79 -3.62 -7.74
N ARG A 49 14.00 -4.32 -8.53
CA ARG A 49 14.38 -5.66 -8.98
C ARG A 49 15.48 -5.56 -10.02
N PRO A 50 16.34 -6.60 -10.15
CA PRO A 50 17.27 -6.65 -11.26
C PRO A 50 16.51 -6.50 -12.59
N VAL A 51 17.16 -5.85 -13.55
CA VAL A 51 16.63 -5.65 -14.90
C VAL A 51 17.21 -6.72 -15.79
N CYS A 52 16.38 -7.38 -16.61
CA CYS A 52 16.84 -8.36 -17.57
C CYS A 52 17.74 -7.69 -18.63
N PRO A 53 18.95 -8.19 -18.92
CA PRO A 53 19.84 -7.56 -19.90
C PRO A 53 19.36 -7.71 -21.35
N GLU A 54 18.50 -8.69 -21.63
CA GLU A 54 18.02 -8.99 -22.99
C GLU A 54 16.85 -8.09 -23.42
N CYS A 55 15.84 -7.94 -22.57
CA CYS A 55 14.62 -7.18 -22.87
C CYS A 55 14.39 -5.98 -21.95
N PHE A 56 15.37 -5.63 -21.11
CA PHE A 56 15.37 -4.42 -20.27
C PHE A 56 14.12 -4.24 -19.39
N THR A 57 13.48 -5.36 -19.02
CA THR A 57 12.31 -5.39 -18.15
C THR A 57 12.71 -5.87 -16.75
N GLU A 58 12.06 -5.38 -15.69
CA GLU A 58 12.26 -5.91 -14.33
C GLU A 58 12.02 -7.42 -14.29
N THR A 59 12.91 -8.14 -13.63
CA THR A 59 12.78 -9.58 -13.43
C THR A 59 11.51 -9.90 -12.62
N ALA A 60 10.80 -10.94 -13.01
CA ALA A 60 9.62 -11.41 -12.30
C ALA A 60 9.97 -11.97 -10.91
N LEU A 61 8.96 -12.17 -10.06
CA LEU A 61 9.14 -12.69 -8.69
C LEU A 61 9.78 -14.09 -8.63
N ASN A 62 9.66 -14.85 -9.72
CA ASN A 62 10.26 -16.17 -9.89
C ASN A 62 11.69 -16.13 -10.48
N GLY A 63 12.27 -14.95 -10.68
CA GLY A 63 13.59 -14.79 -11.28
C GLY A 63 13.63 -14.88 -12.81
N ALA A 64 12.48 -15.06 -13.48
CA ALA A 64 12.44 -15.14 -14.94
C ALA A 64 12.38 -13.76 -15.61
N CYS A 65 12.96 -13.66 -16.81
CA CYS A 65 12.73 -12.53 -17.70
C CYS A 65 11.37 -12.67 -18.39
N ALA A 66 10.70 -11.53 -18.63
CA ALA A 66 9.42 -11.47 -19.35
C ALA A 66 9.59 -11.30 -20.86
N CYS A 67 10.74 -11.70 -21.41
CA CYS A 67 11.01 -11.56 -22.83
C CYS A 67 10.11 -12.52 -23.65
N PRO A 68 9.60 -12.09 -24.83
CA PRO A 68 8.79 -12.93 -25.71
C PRO A 68 9.56 -14.09 -26.32
#